data_AF-A0ABD0RRD5-F1
#
_entry.id   AF-A0ABD0RRD5-F1
#
_cell.length_a   1.000
_cell.length_b   1.000
_cell.length_c   1.000
_cell.angle_alpha   90.00
_cell.angle_beta   90.00
_cell.angle_gamma   90.00
#
_symmetry.space_group_name_H-M   'P 1'
#
loop_
_entity.id
_entity.type
_entity.pdbx_description
1 polymer ?
#
loop_
_entity_poly.entity_id
_entity_poly.type
_entity_poly.pdbx_seq_one_letter_code
_entity_poly.pdbx_strand_id
1 'polypeptide(L)' 'EPVDVLKVLDFKSSPEGVKKTQGFCTIRRGSKPDVAYRVDKRAQLSTPTKQLFP' A
#
# COMPACT_ATOMS: atom_id res chain seq x y z
N GLU A 1 -17.65 -0.72 7.78
CA GLU A 1 -16.96 -1.02 6.50
C GLU A 1 -15.51 -1.36 6.78
N PRO A 2 -14.83 -2.18 5.96
CA PRO A 2 -13.41 -2.47 6.16
C PRO A 2 -12.55 -1.21 5.92
N VAL A 3 -11.53 -1.02 6.75
CA VAL A 3 -10.57 0.08 6.60
C VAL A 3 -9.50 -0.30 5.58
N ASP A 4 -9.31 0.54 4.56
CA ASP A 4 -8.21 0.41 3.61
C ASP A 4 -6.91 0.90 4.25
N VAL A 5 -6.16 -0.02 4.84
CA VAL A 5 -4.89 0.26 5.54
C VAL A 5 -3.84 0.90 4.63
N LEU A 6 -3.81 0.54 3.34
CA LEU A 6 -2.85 1.12 2.39
C LEU A 6 -3.15 2.59 2.10
N LYS A 7 -4.44 2.95 2.07
CA LYS A 7 -4.88 4.34 1.95
C LYS A 7 -4.61 5.14 3.21
N VAL A 8 -4.91 4.59 4.39
CA VAL A 8 -4.74 5.30 5.68
C VAL A 8 -3.25 5.56 5.98
N LEU A 9 -2.37 4.62 5.62
CA LEU A 9 -0.91 4.78 5.74
C LEU A 9 -0.26 5.50 4.54
N ASP A 10 -1.07 6.05 3.63
CA ASP A 10 -0.66 6.81 2.44
C ASP A 10 0.44 6.15 1.58
N PHE A 11 0.32 4.85 1.30
CA PHE A 11 1.26 4.15 0.42
C PHE A 11 1.32 4.73 -1.02
N LYS A 12 0.29 5.47 -1.42
CA LYS A 12 0.21 6.08 -2.76
C LYS A 12 1.23 7.19 -2.97
N SER A 13 1.61 7.93 -1.93
CA SER A 13 2.67 8.94 -2.01
C SER A 13 4.07 8.33 -2.11
N SER A 14 4.22 7.02 -1.95
CA SER A 14 5.50 6.29 -1.96
C SER A 14 6.51 6.91 -0.97
N PRO A 15 6.20 6.92 0.35
CA PRO A 15 7.08 7.48 1.37
C PRO A 15 8.43 6.76 1.43
N GLU A 16 9.37 7.30 2.20
CA GLU A 16 10.73 6.74 2.31
C GLU A 16 10.70 5.24 2.69
N GLY A 17 11.45 4.44 1.93
CA GLY A 17 11.49 2.99 2.11
C GLY A 17 10.27 2.24 1.54
N VAL A 18 9.34 2.91 0.87
CA VAL A 18 8.21 2.28 0.16
C VAL A 18 8.34 2.47 -1.34
N LYS A 19 8.29 1.37 -2.10
CA LYS A 19 8.35 1.39 -3.58
C LYS A 19 7.18 0.65 -4.18
N LYS A 20 6.51 1.28 -5.14
CA LYS A 20 5.45 0.62 -5.92
C LYS A 20 6.04 -0.50 -6.78
N THR A 21 5.35 -1.63 -6.83
CA THR A 21 5.75 -2.81 -7.62
C THR A 21 4.51 -3.55 -8.14
N GLN A 22 4.71 -4.60 -8.93
CA GLN A 22 3.62 -5.45 -9.41
C GLN A 22 3.26 -6.48 -8.33
N GLY A 23 1.96 -6.74 -8.18
CA GLY A 23 1.43 -7.76 -7.28
C GLY A 23 1.50 -9.17 -7.86
N PHE A 24 0.66 -10.06 -7.34
CA PHE A 24 0.66 -11.47 -7.73
C PHE A 24 0.33 -11.69 -9.21
N CYS A 25 -0.68 -11.01 -9.74
CA CYS A 25 -1.02 -11.09 -11.15
C CYS A 25 -0.30 -9.99 -11.94
N THR A 26 0.84 -10.35 -12.54
CA THR A 26 1.64 -9.44 -13.38
C THR A 26 1.08 -9.27 -14.79
N ILE A 27 0.26 -10.23 -15.27
CA ILE A 27 -0.38 -10.20 -16.59
C ILE A 27 -1.86 -10.52 -16.42
N ARG A 28 -2.71 -9.48 -16.43
CA ARG A 28 -4.17 -9.63 -16.50
C ARG A 28 -4.67 -9.34 -17.91
N ARG A 29 -5.49 -10.23 -18.46
CA ARG A 29 -6.23 -9.94 -19.70
C ARG A 29 -7.32 -8.91 -19.40
N GLY A 30 -7.34 -7.83 -20.19
CA GLY A 30 -8.37 -6.78 -20.09
C GLY A 30 -8.21 -5.79 -18.93
N SER A 31 -7.10 -5.82 -18.18
CA SER A 31 -6.85 -4.84 -17.11
C SER A 31 -5.36 -4.66 -16.83
N LYS A 32 -5.02 -3.68 -15.98
CA LYS A 32 -3.65 -3.45 -15.54
C LYS A 32 -3.19 -4.57 -14.57
N PRO A 33 -1.88 -4.82 -14.47
CA PRO A 33 -1.32 -5.71 -13.44
C PRO A 33 -1.76 -5.31 -12.05
N ASP A 34 -1.76 -6.26 -11.12
CA ASP A 34 -1.99 -5.97 -9.70
C ASP A 34 -0.95 -4.95 -9.20
N VAL A 35 -1.38 -4.07 -8.30
CA VAL A 35 -0.50 -3.09 -7.66
C VAL A 35 -0.12 -3.62 -6.28
N ALA A 36 1.18 -3.64 -6.00
CA ALA A 36 1.73 -3.93 -4.68
C ALA A 36 2.78 -2.89 -4.29
N TYR A 37 3.23 -2.96 -3.04
CA TYR A 37 4.25 -2.08 -2.51
C TYR A 37 5.31 -2.89 -1.77
N ARG A 38 6.58 -2.68 -2.11
CA ARG A 38 7.72 -3.21 -1.36
C ARG A 38 8.05 -2.24 -0.24
N VAL A 39 8.15 -2.76 0.98
CA VAL A 39 8.48 -2.00 2.19
C VAL A 39 9.86 -2.43 2.68
N ASP A 40 10.78 -1.49 2.73
CA ASP A 40 12.13 -1.69 3.23
C ASP A 40 12.17 -1.53 4.76
N LYS A 41 13.18 -2.11 5.42
CA LYS A 41 13.30 -2.11 6.88
C LYS A 41 13.37 -0.73 7.53
N ARG A 42 13.73 0.31 6.77
CA ARG A 42 13.85 1.69 7.25
C ARG A 42 12.54 2.47 7.14
N ALA A 43 11.54 1.94 6.43
CA ALA A 43 10.25 2.60 6.29
C ALA A 43 9.59 2.78 7.67
N GLN A 44 9.16 4.00 7.96
CA GLN A 44 8.37 4.32 9.15
C GLN A 44 6.98 4.71 8.69
N LEU A 45 5.99 3.86 8.98
CA LEU A 45 4.61 4.04 8.58
C LEU A 45 3.76 4.00 9.84
N SER A 46 3.06 5.09 10.14
CA SER A 46 2.20 5.18 11.31
C SER A 46 1.01 6.06 11.02
N THR A 47 -0.09 5.78 11.73
CA THR A 47 -1.34 6.53 11.68
C THR A 47 -1.99 6.44 13.08
N PRO A 48 -2.76 7.44 13.51
CA PRO A 48 -3.51 7.34 14.76
C PRO A 48 -4.44 6.11 14.79
N THR A 49 -4.49 5.41 15.93
CA THR A 49 -5.32 4.20 16.09
C THR A 49 -6.79 4.43 15.76
N LYS A 50 -7.33 5.62 16.08
CA LYS A 50 -8.71 6.01 15.74
C LYS A 50 -8.99 6.03 14.23
N GLN A 51 -7.97 6.19 13.39
CA GLN A 51 -8.11 6.15 11.93
C GLN A 51 -8.10 4.71 11.38
N LEU A 52 -7.51 3.77 12.12
CA LEU A 52 -7.54 2.34 11.78
C LEU A 52 -8.79 1.63 12.32
N PHE A 53 -9.36 2.12 13.42
CA PHE A 53 -10.52 1.55 14.10
C PHE A 53 -11.50 2.67 14.47
N PRO A 54 -12.29 3.15 13.50
CA PRO A 54 -13.34 4.15 13.75
C PRO A 54 -14.53 3.60 14.53
#